data_AF-A0A1D7QRR1-F1
#
_entry.id   AF-A0A1D7QRR1-F1
#
_cell.length_a   1.000
_cell.length_b   1.000
_cell.length_c   1.000
_cell.angle_alpha   90.00
_cell.angle_beta   90.00
_cell.angle_gamma   90.00
#
_symmetry.space_group_name_H-M   'P 1'
#
loop_
_entity.id
_entity.type
_entity.pdbx_description
1 polymer ?
#
loop_
_entity_poly.entity_id
_entity_poly.type
_entity_poly.pdbx_seq_one_letter_code
_entity_poly.pdbx_strand_id
1 'polypeptide(L)'
;MKVTYFLSFLLLLLVLPMSVSGNAYIDLDRIQGEDRFQTAIEISKEGWDQADTVILATSTNFPDALAGTPLAAKHDAPILLTGQNQINDETLERILELQAEEVILLGGDQVIPDTIEDQLSDKGIEQITRIGGANRFETAQLIADELEADHAFIVSGTTFPDALSIAPYAAQEGSPVLLTMPDQLPEDTESAMGNYSSTTVIGGEVAITDDVVDSLPQAERVYGENRFDTSAVIAKTYYPDATEAFAATGMDFPDALTGSAAASKLDSPVLLTHTDHTPQDILDYLSSSQIQSINVLGGQVAINEASFESLRNNDLIEGKVSAINSDAFEVFLLVNEARIERDIAPLTFHTGISEVAEEKSRDMNDNDYFAHESPTYGSPTDMLAEFGYPYSGGENLAMGYYSPEAVFEAWMDSAGHKSNILNGSYTHIGVGKDDTYWTQLFTIQ
;
A
#
# COMPACT_ATOMS: atom_id res chain seq x y z
N MET A 1 -33.60 49.41 57.94
CA MET A 1 -34.63 48.41 57.59
C MET A 1 -34.62 48.26 56.07
N LYS A 2 -34.60 47.01 55.60
CA LYS A 2 -34.39 46.52 54.20
C LYS A 2 -32.93 46.37 53.77
N VAL A 3 -32.37 45.18 54.04
CA VAL A 3 -31.24 44.60 53.29
C VAL A 3 -31.85 43.72 52.22
N THR A 4 -31.54 44.01 50.95
CA THR A 4 -32.02 43.28 49.78
C THR A 4 -30.92 42.29 49.37
N TYR A 5 -31.22 40.99 49.39
CA TYR A 5 -30.33 39.96 48.86
C TYR A 5 -30.51 39.89 47.33
N PHE A 6 -29.43 40.15 46.59
CA PHE A 6 -29.36 39.85 45.15
C PHE A 6 -28.93 38.39 45.00
N LEU A 7 -29.83 37.55 44.49
CA LEU A 7 -29.53 36.16 44.13
C LEU A 7 -28.89 36.19 42.74
N SER A 8 -27.57 36.04 42.65
CA SER A 8 -26.87 35.87 41.38
C SER A 8 -27.00 34.42 40.93
N PHE A 9 -27.81 34.17 39.90
CA PHE A 9 -27.85 32.89 39.19
C PHE A 9 -26.59 32.80 38.31
N LEU A 10 -25.62 31.99 38.73
CA LEU A 10 -24.46 31.64 37.89
C LEU A 10 -24.94 30.56 36.90
N LEU A 11 -25.19 30.95 35.65
CA LEU A 11 -25.50 30.01 34.57
C LEU A 11 -24.19 29.32 34.16
N LEU A 12 -23.93 28.14 34.72
CA LEU A 12 -22.81 27.30 34.31
C LEU A 12 -23.16 26.69 32.94
N LEU A 13 -22.68 27.32 31.87
CA LEU A 13 -22.74 26.75 30.51
C LEU A 13 -21.77 25.56 30.46
N LEU A 14 -22.33 24.36 30.63
CA LEU A 14 -21.63 23.11 30.42
C LEU A 14 -21.38 22.99 28.90
N VAL A 15 -20.21 23.41 28.44
CA VAL A 15 -19.75 23.13 27.08
C VAL A 15 -19.33 21.67 27.08
N LEU A 16 -20.25 20.77 26.71
CA LEU A 16 -19.88 19.42 26.33
C LEU A 16 -19.05 19.54 25.04
N PRO A 17 -17.86 18.94 24.94
CA PRO A 17 -17.20 18.82 23.66
C PRO A 17 -18.13 17.99 22.76
N MET A 18 -18.67 18.62 21.73
CA MET A 18 -19.21 17.87 20.61
C MET A 18 -18.01 17.27 19.90
N SER A 19 -17.77 15.97 20.11
CA SER A 19 -16.90 15.18 19.25
C SER A 19 -17.53 15.22 17.87
N VAL A 20 -16.98 16.04 16.98
CA VAL A 20 -17.23 15.87 15.55
C VAL A 20 -16.38 14.66 15.17
N SER A 21 -16.98 13.46 15.20
CA SER A 21 -16.44 12.31 14.50
C SER A 21 -16.64 12.56 13.01
N GLY A 22 -15.80 13.41 12.42
CA GLY A 22 -15.54 13.34 11.00
C GLY A 22 -14.61 12.15 10.82
N ASN A 23 -15.00 11.18 9.98
CA ASN A 23 -14.07 10.13 9.56
C ASN A 23 -12.86 10.86 8.96
N ALA A 24 -11.71 10.76 9.63
CA ALA A 24 -10.52 11.45 9.19
C ALA A 24 -10.09 10.80 7.88
N TYR A 25 -10.15 11.56 6.78
CA TYR A 25 -9.56 11.13 5.52
C TYR A 25 -8.07 10.91 5.75
N ILE A 26 -7.57 9.77 5.30
CA ILE A 26 -6.14 9.54 5.24
C ILE A 26 -5.60 10.37 4.07
N ASP A 27 -4.63 11.23 4.36
CA ASP A 27 -3.93 11.99 3.35
C ASP A 27 -3.00 11.05 2.56
N LEU A 28 -3.05 11.11 1.24
CA LEU A 28 -2.24 10.24 0.40
C LEU A 28 -1.33 11.09 -0.45
N ASP A 29 -0.05 10.78 -0.38
CA ASP A 29 0.95 11.30 -1.30
C ASP A 29 1.55 10.16 -2.12
N ARG A 30 1.73 10.38 -3.42
CA ARG A 30 2.28 9.35 -4.32
C ARG A 30 3.71 9.67 -4.67
N ILE A 31 4.62 8.79 -4.26
CA ILE A 31 6.04 8.84 -4.61
C ILE A 31 6.28 7.87 -5.77
N GLN A 32 6.51 8.40 -6.97
CA GLN A 32 6.65 7.61 -8.19
C GLN A 32 7.64 8.25 -9.17
N GLY A 33 8.29 7.40 -9.97
CA GLY A 33 8.94 7.78 -11.22
C GLY A 33 8.32 7.07 -12.42
N GLU A 34 8.86 7.30 -13.62
CA GLU A 34 8.44 6.61 -14.84
C GLU A 34 8.74 5.10 -14.80
N ASP A 35 9.72 4.71 -13.97
CA ASP A 35 10.09 3.33 -13.69
C ASP A 35 10.63 3.14 -12.26
N ARG A 36 11.03 1.92 -11.93
CA ARG A 36 11.57 1.54 -10.61
C ARG A 36 12.83 2.32 -10.20
N PHE A 37 13.67 2.73 -11.17
CA PHE A 37 14.90 3.48 -10.87
C PHE A 37 14.54 4.89 -10.46
N GLN A 38 13.67 5.55 -11.23
CA GLN A 38 13.19 6.88 -10.91
C GLN A 38 12.34 6.89 -9.63
N THR A 39 11.50 5.87 -9.38
CA THR A 39 10.78 5.76 -8.09
C THR A 39 11.75 5.66 -6.92
N ALA A 40 12.83 4.87 -7.02
CA ALA A 40 13.87 4.80 -5.99
C ALA A 40 14.56 6.16 -5.77
N ILE A 41 14.78 6.93 -6.85
CA ILE A 41 15.34 8.28 -6.78
C ILE A 41 14.38 9.22 -6.06
N GLU A 42 13.08 9.23 -6.39
CA GLU A 42 12.09 10.07 -5.69
C GLU A 42 11.96 9.69 -4.22
N ILE A 43 11.92 8.40 -3.87
CA ILE A 43 11.95 7.92 -2.48
C ILE A 43 13.19 8.43 -1.74
N SER A 44 14.37 8.41 -2.39
CA SER A 44 15.59 8.91 -1.77
C SER A 44 15.55 10.41 -1.48
N LYS A 45 14.74 11.20 -2.21
CA LYS A 45 14.60 12.64 -1.97
C LYS A 45 13.73 12.95 -0.75
N GLU A 46 12.81 12.06 -0.40
CA GLU A 46 11.99 12.20 0.81
C GLU A 46 12.82 12.04 2.09
N GLY A 47 13.82 11.16 2.09
CA GLY A 47 14.61 10.86 3.29
C GLY A 47 15.99 11.54 3.36
N TRP A 48 16.57 11.97 2.23
CA TRP A 48 17.98 12.39 2.16
C TRP A 48 18.22 13.55 1.20
N ASP A 49 18.59 14.71 1.74
CA ASP A 49 19.21 15.77 0.94
C ASP A 49 20.67 15.41 0.57
N GLN A 50 21.37 14.75 1.49
CA GLN A 50 22.75 14.25 1.39
C GLN A 50 22.85 12.90 2.10
N ALA A 51 23.81 12.07 1.67
CA ALA A 51 24.13 10.81 2.34
C ALA A 51 25.59 10.43 2.05
N ASP A 52 26.39 10.18 3.09
CA ASP A 52 27.80 9.78 2.95
C ASP A 52 27.94 8.39 2.31
N THR A 53 26.93 7.52 2.51
CA THR A 53 26.86 6.18 1.95
C THR A 53 25.59 6.02 1.11
N VAL A 54 25.69 5.28 0.00
CA VAL A 54 24.53 4.77 -0.75
C VAL A 54 24.58 3.25 -0.79
N ILE A 55 23.43 2.62 -0.53
CA ILE A 55 23.26 1.18 -0.76
C ILE A 55 22.75 0.99 -2.19
N LEU A 56 23.48 0.25 -3.02
CA LEU A 56 23.10 -0.03 -4.41
C LEU A 56 22.69 -1.51 -4.55
N ALA A 57 21.43 -1.73 -4.90
CA ALA A 57 20.86 -3.05 -5.11
C ALA A 57 20.46 -3.26 -6.58
N THR A 58 20.34 -4.52 -7.01
CA THR A 58 19.82 -4.81 -8.34
C THR A 58 18.32 -4.59 -8.42
N SER A 59 17.86 -4.12 -9.58
CA SER A 59 16.45 -3.97 -9.89
C SER A 59 15.73 -5.28 -10.22
N THR A 60 16.45 -6.40 -10.42
CA THR A 60 15.88 -7.63 -11.02
C THR A 60 15.95 -8.88 -10.15
N ASN A 61 16.73 -8.87 -9.06
CA ASN A 61 16.85 -9.98 -8.12
C ASN A 61 16.73 -9.46 -6.69
N PHE A 62 15.56 -9.63 -6.08
CA PHE A 62 15.24 -9.19 -4.72
C PHE A 62 16.03 -9.83 -3.55
N PRO A 63 16.45 -11.11 -3.58
CA PRO A 63 16.82 -11.83 -2.36
C PRO A 63 18.01 -11.24 -1.60
N ASP A 64 19.00 -10.76 -2.34
CA ASP A 64 20.21 -10.17 -1.77
C ASP A 64 19.92 -8.79 -1.15
N ALA A 65 18.88 -8.12 -1.62
CA ALA A 65 18.53 -6.76 -1.19
C ALA A 65 17.53 -6.74 -0.02
N LEU A 66 16.75 -7.80 0.20
CA LEU A 66 15.75 -7.87 1.27
C LEU A 66 16.33 -7.67 2.68
N ALA A 67 17.56 -8.13 2.89
CA ALA A 67 18.28 -7.95 4.15
C ALA A 67 18.99 -6.59 4.25
N GLY A 68 18.92 -5.76 3.19
CA GLY A 68 19.69 -4.53 3.07
C GLY A 68 19.15 -3.35 3.87
N THR A 69 17.88 -3.33 4.25
CA THR A 69 17.27 -2.17 4.95
C THR A 69 17.91 -1.89 6.31
N PRO A 70 18.19 -2.89 7.18
CA PRO A 70 18.94 -2.64 8.42
C PRO A 70 20.35 -2.09 8.19
N LEU A 71 21.04 -2.54 7.14
CA LEU A 71 22.34 -1.97 6.76
C LEU A 71 22.20 -0.52 6.28
N ALA A 72 21.20 -0.24 5.45
CA ALA A 72 20.90 1.11 4.99
C ALA A 72 20.67 2.06 6.18
N ALA A 73 19.89 1.61 7.18
CA ALA A 73 19.64 2.40 8.39
C ALA A 73 20.90 2.59 9.26
N LYS A 74 21.75 1.56 9.42
CA LYS A 74 23.06 1.69 10.12
C LYS A 74 23.91 2.83 9.53
N HIS A 75 23.85 3.01 8.22
CA HIS A 75 24.62 4.03 7.49
C HIS A 75 23.85 5.34 7.26
N ASP A 76 22.61 5.47 7.74
CA ASP A 76 21.67 6.53 7.36
C ASP A 76 21.68 6.78 5.82
N ALA A 77 21.56 5.70 5.05
CA ALA A 77 21.75 5.68 3.60
C ALA A 77 20.46 5.33 2.85
N PRO A 78 20.19 5.95 1.69
CA PRO A 78 19.13 5.48 0.79
C PRO A 78 19.54 4.18 0.10
N ILE A 79 18.53 3.39 -0.29
CA ILE A 79 18.71 2.27 -1.22
C ILE A 79 18.33 2.74 -2.62
N LEU A 80 19.28 2.68 -3.55
CA LEU A 80 19.08 2.94 -4.97
C LEU A 80 19.20 1.66 -5.80
N LEU A 81 18.70 1.71 -7.03
CA LEU A 81 18.65 0.55 -7.93
C LEU A 81 19.58 0.70 -9.12
N THR A 82 20.23 -0.40 -9.50
CA THR A 82 21.03 -0.51 -10.73
C THR A 82 20.44 -1.50 -11.73
N GLY A 83 20.73 -1.26 -13.02
CA GLY A 83 20.54 -2.25 -14.07
C GLY A 83 21.56 -3.39 -13.97
N GLN A 84 21.36 -4.44 -14.77
CA GLN A 84 22.17 -5.67 -14.68
C GLN A 84 23.62 -5.51 -15.13
N ASN A 85 23.91 -4.66 -16.12
CA ASN A 85 25.26 -4.50 -16.69
C ASN A 85 25.71 -3.03 -16.75
N GLN A 86 24.77 -2.12 -16.57
CA GLN A 86 24.98 -0.68 -16.66
C GLN A 86 24.18 -0.03 -15.54
N ILE A 87 24.85 0.88 -14.81
CA ILE A 87 24.15 1.75 -13.88
C ILE A 87 23.33 2.73 -14.70
N ASN A 88 22.08 2.92 -14.31
CA ASN A 88 21.23 3.91 -14.95
C ASN A 88 21.83 5.31 -14.71
N ASP A 89 21.80 6.16 -15.74
CA ASP A 89 22.46 7.48 -15.69
C ASP A 89 21.83 8.34 -14.59
N GLU A 90 20.51 8.29 -14.43
CA GLU A 90 19.77 9.02 -13.40
C GLU A 90 20.09 8.50 -11.98
N THR A 91 20.23 7.17 -11.80
CA THR A 91 20.70 6.61 -10.51
C THR A 91 22.09 7.16 -10.17
N LEU A 92 23.00 7.15 -11.14
CA LEU A 92 24.36 7.62 -10.94
C LEU A 92 24.41 9.13 -10.65
N GLU A 93 23.61 9.93 -11.35
CA GLU A 93 23.44 11.35 -11.06
C GLU A 93 22.95 11.55 -9.62
N ARG A 94 21.96 10.77 -9.17
CA ARG A 94 21.47 10.85 -7.80
C ARG A 94 22.52 10.51 -6.75
N ILE A 95 23.38 9.51 -7.00
CA ILE A 95 24.52 9.18 -6.11
C ILE A 95 25.45 10.41 -5.96
N LEU A 96 25.74 11.10 -7.07
CA LEU A 96 26.59 12.29 -7.06
C LEU A 96 25.91 13.50 -6.40
N GLU A 97 24.60 13.66 -6.58
CA GLU A 97 23.80 14.70 -5.90
C GLU A 97 23.76 14.52 -4.39
N LEU A 98 23.67 13.27 -3.92
CA LEU A 98 23.76 12.91 -2.50
C LEU A 98 25.14 13.19 -1.90
N GLN A 99 26.15 13.42 -2.74
CA GLN A 99 27.55 13.60 -2.36
C GLN A 99 28.14 12.36 -1.66
N ALA A 100 27.70 11.17 -2.07
CA ALA A 100 28.15 9.92 -1.47
C ALA A 100 29.66 9.71 -1.61
N GLU A 101 30.31 9.39 -0.50
CA GLU A 101 31.73 9.03 -0.43
C GLU A 101 31.91 7.51 -0.62
N GLU A 102 30.92 6.73 -0.16
CA GLU A 102 30.90 5.28 -0.26
C GLU A 102 29.64 4.76 -0.98
N VAL A 103 29.82 3.76 -1.84
CA VAL A 103 28.72 2.95 -2.38
C VAL A 103 28.88 1.51 -1.95
N ILE A 104 27.88 0.97 -1.26
CA ILE A 104 27.82 -0.44 -0.86
C ILE A 104 26.96 -1.21 -1.86
N LEU A 105 27.58 -2.14 -2.59
CA LEU A 105 26.90 -3.05 -3.51
C LEU A 105 26.32 -4.23 -2.75
N LEU A 106 25.01 -4.43 -2.83
CA LEU A 106 24.32 -5.58 -2.24
C LEU A 106 24.09 -6.67 -3.29
N GLY A 107 24.88 -7.74 -3.18
CA GLY A 107 24.83 -8.90 -4.06
C GLY A 107 26.20 -9.24 -4.66
N GLY A 108 26.36 -10.52 -5.01
CA GLY A 108 27.58 -11.01 -5.66
C GLY A 108 27.78 -10.48 -7.08
N ASP A 109 28.93 -10.81 -7.66
CA ASP A 109 29.33 -10.43 -9.02
C ASP A 109 28.34 -10.88 -10.12
N GLN A 110 27.62 -11.98 -9.89
CA GLN A 110 26.60 -12.49 -10.81
C GLN A 110 25.36 -11.59 -10.89
N VAL A 111 25.11 -10.80 -9.85
CA VAL A 111 23.90 -9.98 -9.70
C VAL A 111 24.21 -8.50 -9.95
N ILE A 112 25.38 -8.05 -9.49
CA ILE A 112 25.92 -6.73 -9.76
C ILE A 112 27.36 -6.95 -10.28
N PRO A 113 27.61 -6.98 -11.59
CA PRO A 113 28.93 -7.28 -12.13
C PRO A 113 29.95 -6.17 -11.86
N ASP A 114 31.23 -6.51 -11.92
CA ASP A 114 32.36 -5.56 -11.76
C ASP A 114 32.28 -4.36 -12.70
N THR A 115 31.58 -4.50 -13.84
CA THR A 115 31.35 -3.37 -14.76
C THR A 115 30.57 -2.23 -14.10
N ILE A 116 29.75 -2.50 -13.09
CA ILE A 116 29.07 -1.46 -12.29
C ILE A 116 30.07 -0.76 -11.37
N GLU A 117 30.99 -1.50 -10.73
CA GLU A 117 32.07 -0.92 -9.92
C GLU A 117 32.98 -0.01 -10.76
N ASP A 118 33.34 -0.44 -11.97
CA ASP A 118 34.13 0.35 -12.91
C ASP A 118 33.41 1.67 -13.25
N GLN A 119 32.09 1.63 -13.51
CA GLN A 119 31.30 2.82 -13.84
C GLN A 119 31.19 3.81 -12.67
N LEU A 120 31.06 3.32 -11.44
CA LEU A 120 31.08 4.15 -10.23
C LEU A 120 32.47 4.80 -10.02
N SER A 121 33.53 4.00 -10.18
CA SER A 121 34.92 4.46 -10.06
C SER A 121 35.26 5.54 -11.10
N ASP A 122 34.86 5.34 -12.35
CA ASP A 122 35.05 6.30 -13.45
C ASP A 122 34.36 7.65 -13.19
N LYS A 123 33.39 7.68 -12.28
CA LYS A 123 32.63 8.87 -11.89
C LYS A 123 33.14 9.51 -10.61
N GLY A 124 34.20 8.96 -10.03
CA GLY A 124 34.90 9.55 -8.88
C GLY A 124 34.41 9.05 -7.52
N ILE A 125 33.63 7.97 -7.46
CA ILE A 125 33.34 7.28 -6.20
C ILE A 125 34.59 6.50 -5.80
N GLU A 126 35.22 6.90 -4.70
CA GLU A 126 36.52 6.33 -4.28
C GLU A 126 36.36 5.07 -3.43
N GLN A 127 35.28 4.97 -2.65
CA GLN A 127 35.03 3.82 -1.79
C GLN A 127 33.84 3.01 -2.32
N ILE A 128 34.13 1.80 -2.80
CA ILE A 128 33.10 0.86 -3.24
C ILE A 128 33.31 -0.44 -2.46
N THR A 129 32.30 -0.79 -1.67
CA THR A 129 32.31 -1.99 -0.82
C THR A 129 31.26 -2.95 -1.36
N ARG A 130 31.56 -4.25 -1.42
CA ARG A 130 30.61 -5.26 -1.85
C ARG A 130 30.27 -6.20 -0.71
N ILE A 131 28.98 -6.40 -0.48
CA ILE A 131 28.44 -7.39 0.44
C ILE A 131 27.55 -8.33 -0.37
N GLY A 132 28.07 -9.51 -0.67
CA GLY A 132 27.37 -10.49 -1.50
C GLY A 132 27.99 -11.87 -1.38
N GLY A 133 27.17 -12.85 -1.00
CA GLY A 133 27.55 -14.25 -0.90
C GLY A 133 27.31 -15.03 -2.20
N ALA A 134 27.63 -16.31 -2.18
CA ALA A 134 27.32 -17.27 -3.24
C ALA A 134 25.80 -17.50 -3.41
N ASN A 135 25.02 -17.18 -2.38
CA ASN A 135 23.57 -17.30 -2.36
C ASN A 135 22.94 -16.26 -1.41
N ARG A 136 21.61 -16.15 -1.45
CA ARG A 136 20.85 -15.17 -0.65
C ARG A 136 21.00 -15.30 0.87
N PHE A 137 21.23 -16.52 1.36
CA PHE A 137 21.39 -16.82 2.78
C PHE A 137 22.75 -16.35 3.28
N GLU A 138 23.81 -16.62 2.50
CA GLU A 138 25.15 -16.09 2.76
C GLU A 138 25.18 -14.55 2.65
N THR A 139 24.54 -13.95 1.64
CA THR A 139 24.43 -12.47 1.56
C THR A 139 23.76 -11.90 2.82
N ALA A 140 22.65 -12.48 3.27
CA ALA A 140 21.97 -12.03 4.48
C ALA A 140 22.83 -12.21 5.74
N GLN A 141 23.59 -13.31 5.84
CA GLN A 141 24.55 -13.54 6.92
C GLN A 141 25.68 -12.50 6.91
N LEU A 142 26.24 -12.17 5.76
CA LEU A 142 27.28 -11.15 5.62
C LEU A 142 26.76 -9.74 5.97
N ILE A 143 25.51 -9.43 5.63
CA ILE A 143 24.86 -8.19 6.08
C ILE A 143 24.68 -8.21 7.60
N ALA A 144 24.33 -9.36 8.17
CA ALA A 144 24.13 -9.49 9.61
C ALA A 144 25.43 -9.33 10.40
N ASP A 145 26.58 -9.75 9.85
CA ASP A 145 27.91 -9.52 10.46
C ASP A 145 28.26 -8.03 10.59
N GLU A 146 27.63 -7.17 9.79
CA GLU A 146 27.78 -5.72 9.88
C GLU A 146 26.90 -5.10 10.99
N LEU A 147 25.99 -5.85 11.61
CA LEU A 147 25.03 -5.33 12.58
C LEU A 147 25.33 -5.83 14.00
N GLU A 148 25.35 -4.92 14.96
CA GLU A 148 25.56 -5.25 16.37
C GLU A 148 24.21 -5.41 17.08
N ALA A 149 23.59 -6.59 16.96
CA ALA A 149 22.29 -6.88 17.59
C ALA A 149 22.29 -8.23 18.33
N ASP A 150 21.48 -8.31 19.39
CA ASP A 150 21.23 -9.55 20.15
C ASP A 150 19.97 -10.30 19.67
N HIS A 151 19.20 -9.67 18.78
CA HIS A 151 17.96 -10.19 18.19
C HIS A 151 18.03 -10.20 16.66
N ALA A 152 17.46 -11.21 16.03
CA ALA A 152 17.35 -11.31 14.57
C ALA A 152 15.93 -11.64 14.09
N PHE A 153 15.54 -11.06 12.96
CA PHE A 153 14.30 -11.40 12.27
C PHE A 153 14.57 -12.50 11.24
N ILE A 154 13.75 -13.55 11.24
CA ILE A 154 13.85 -14.67 10.30
C ILE A 154 12.66 -14.62 9.35
N VAL A 155 12.93 -14.54 8.06
CA VAL A 155 11.91 -14.45 7.01
C VAL A 155 12.15 -15.49 5.92
N SER A 156 11.13 -15.77 5.10
CA SER A 156 11.30 -16.73 4.02
C SER A 156 12.30 -16.20 2.99
N GLY A 157 13.27 -17.03 2.63
CA GLY A 157 14.17 -16.76 1.51
C GLY A 157 13.53 -17.06 0.15
N THR A 158 12.32 -17.61 0.09
CA THR A 158 11.66 -18.02 -1.17
C THR A 158 10.55 -17.07 -1.63
N THR A 159 10.08 -16.19 -0.74
CA THR A 159 9.08 -15.16 -1.00
C THR A 159 9.52 -13.87 -0.29
N PHE A 160 9.08 -12.72 -0.78
CA PHE A 160 9.55 -11.40 -0.34
C PHE A 160 8.58 -10.55 0.53
N PRO A 161 7.24 -10.68 0.47
CA PRO A 161 6.34 -9.70 1.10
C PRO A 161 6.52 -9.53 2.61
N ASP A 162 6.71 -10.64 3.32
CA ASP A 162 6.91 -10.65 4.77
C ASP A 162 8.24 -9.95 5.15
N ALA A 163 9.27 -10.12 4.33
CA ALA A 163 10.55 -9.44 4.52
C ALA A 163 10.43 -7.92 4.32
N LEU A 164 9.73 -7.48 3.27
CA LEU A 164 9.54 -6.06 2.99
C LEU A 164 8.76 -5.33 4.09
N SER A 165 7.78 -5.99 4.70
CA SER A 165 6.96 -5.37 5.74
C SER A 165 7.66 -5.27 7.10
N ILE A 166 8.53 -6.23 7.45
CA ILE A 166 9.30 -6.16 8.71
C ILE A 166 10.59 -5.33 8.59
N ALA A 167 11.16 -5.22 7.39
CA ALA A 167 12.45 -4.57 7.15
C ALA A 167 12.58 -3.16 7.76
N PRO A 168 11.55 -2.28 7.73
CA PRO A 168 11.62 -0.98 8.39
C PRO A 168 11.83 -1.07 9.90
N TYR A 169 11.12 -1.99 10.56
CA TYR A 169 11.22 -2.16 12.01
C TYR A 169 12.53 -2.83 12.42
N ALA A 170 12.95 -3.86 11.67
CA ALA A 170 14.25 -4.48 11.86
C ALA A 170 15.39 -3.45 11.78
N ALA A 171 15.28 -2.51 10.83
CA ALA A 171 16.21 -1.42 10.68
C ALA A 171 16.22 -0.42 11.84
N GLN A 172 15.06 -0.07 12.42
CA GLN A 172 14.98 0.80 13.60
C GLN A 172 15.61 0.15 14.84
N GLU A 173 15.41 -1.15 15.02
CA GLU A 173 16.02 -1.92 16.11
C GLU A 173 17.51 -2.20 15.88
N GLY A 174 18.04 -1.93 14.68
CA GLY A 174 19.40 -2.30 14.28
C GLY A 174 19.58 -3.82 14.13
N SER A 175 18.49 -4.59 14.06
CA SER A 175 18.47 -6.03 13.97
C SER A 175 18.56 -6.54 12.53
N PRO A 176 19.33 -7.61 12.27
CA PRO A 176 19.38 -8.21 10.95
C PRO A 176 18.08 -8.90 10.55
N VAL A 177 17.84 -8.92 9.24
CA VAL A 177 16.85 -9.79 8.59
C VAL A 177 17.62 -10.94 7.94
N LEU A 178 17.44 -12.15 8.45
CA LEU A 178 18.03 -13.38 7.95
C LEU A 178 16.99 -14.22 7.22
N LEU A 179 17.45 -14.97 6.21
CA LEU A 179 16.58 -15.74 5.32
C LEU A 179 16.61 -17.22 5.67
N THR A 180 15.50 -17.94 5.48
CA THR A 180 15.44 -19.41 5.63
C THR A 180 14.70 -20.08 4.48
N MET A 181 14.91 -21.38 4.25
CA MET A 181 13.99 -22.18 3.42
C MET A 181 12.75 -22.56 4.24
N PRO A 182 11.61 -22.90 3.60
CA PRO A 182 10.39 -23.20 4.33
C PRO A 182 10.54 -24.32 5.36
N ASP A 183 11.24 -25.39 5.01
CA ASP A 183 11.36 -26.62 5.82
C ASP A 183 12.79 -26.90 6.30
N GLN A 184 13.71 -25.95 6.11
CA GLN A 184 15.11 -26.13 6.48
C GLN A 184 15.79 -24.78 6.76
N LEU A 185 16.57 -24.73 7.85
CA LEU A 185 17.52 -23.65 8.10
C LEU A 185 18.80 -23.88 7.26
N PRO A 186 19.16 -23.00 6.32
CA PRO A 186 20.40 -23.13 5.54
C PRO A 186 21.64 -22.99 6.42
N GLU A 187 22.76 -23.62 6.02
CA GLU A 187 24.02 -23.61 6.79
C GLU A 187 24.53 -22.18 7.08
N ASP A 188 24.39 -21.28 6.11
CA ASP A 188 24.78 -19.87 6.25
C ASP A 188 23.95 -19.17 7.35
N THR A 189 22.64 -19.41 7.36
CA THR A 189 21.73 -18.86 8.38
C THR A 189 21.95 -19.49 9.75
N GLU A 190 22.14 -20.82 9.80
CA GLU A 190 22.43 -21.56 11.04
C GLU A 190 23.74 -21.06 11.67
N SER A 191 24.75 -20.79 10.86
CA SER A 191 26.05 -20.26 11.32
C SER A 191 25.92 -18.87 11.97
N ALA A 192 24.98 -18.05 11.51
CA ALA A 192 24.69 -16.74 12.09
C ALA A 192 23.98 -16.83 13.45
N MET A 193 23.22 -17.91 13.72
CA MET A 193 22.35 -18.01 14.91
C MET A 193 23.10 -17.95 16.24
N GLY A 194 24.39 -18.31 16.26
CA GLY A 194 25.23 -18.24 17.46
C GLY A 194 25.40 -16.82 18.02
N ASN A 195 25.10 -15.79 17.22
CA ASN A 195 25.24 -14.39 17.61
C ASN A 195 23.98 -13.81 18.27
N TYR A 196 22.84 -14.51 18.25
CA TYR A 196 21.55 -13.97 18.71
C TYR A 196 20.98 -14.77 19.88
N SER A 197 20.49 -14.07 20.89
CA SER A 197 19.84 -14.68 22.06
C SER A 197 18.36 -15.01 21.81
N SER A 198 17.74 -14.31 20.87
CA SER A 198 16.33 -14.41 20.52
C SER A 198 16.09 -14.13 19.04
N THR A 199 14.98 -14.63 18.52
CA THR A 199 14.59 -14.46 17.11
C THR A 199 13.11 -14.19 16.98
N THR A 200 12.72 -13.47 15.92
CA THR A 200 11.32 -13.35 15.53
C THR A 200 11.15 -13.85 14.10
N VAL A 201 10.30 -14.84 13.93
CA VAL A 201 9.95 -15.43 12.64
C VAL A 201 8.76 -14.66 12.06
N ILE A 202 8.93 -14.09 10.87
CA ILE A 202 7.85 -13.40 10.15
C ILE A 202 7.33 -14.30 9.03
N GLY A 203 6.03 -14.56 9.09
CA GLY A 203 5.33 -15.42 8.14
C GLY A 203 4.76 -16.69 8.77
N GLY A 204 3.68 -17.17 8.18
CA GLY A 204 2.95 -18.35 8.65
C GLY A 204 3.69 -19.67 8.36
N GLU A 205 3.13 -20.78 8.83
CA GLU A 205 3.71 -22.12 8.71
C GLU A 205 4.02 -22.55 7.26
N VAL A 206 3.23 -22.05 6.30
CA VAL A 206 3.46 -22.29 4.86
C VAL A 206 4.77 -21.67 4.36
N ALA A 207 5.15 -20.52 4.92
CA ALA A 207 6.36 -19.81 4.52
C ALA A 207 7.59 -20.35 5.27
N ILE A 208 7.42 -20.73 6.54
CA ILE A 208 8.45 -21.24 7.46
C ILE A 208 7.79 -22.23 8.43
N THR A 209 8.11 -23.52 8.35
CA THR A 209 7.52 -24.58 9.16
C THR A 209 7.89 -24.45 10.63
N ASP A 210 7.08 -25.06 11.50
CA ASP A 210 7.36 -25.09 12.94
C ASP A 210 8.66 -25.82 13.28
N ASP A 211 9.08 -26.81 12.48
CA ASP A 211 10.38 -27.48 12.66
C ASP A 211 11.56 -26.49 12.55
N VAL A 212 11.49 -25.51 11.63
CA VAL A 212 12.49 -24.44 11.53
C VAL A 212 12.41 -23.53 12.76
N VAL A 213 11.20 -23.14 13.17
CA VAL A 213 11.00 -22.24 14.33
C VAL A 213 11.52 -22.84 15.63
N ASP A 214 11.24 -24.13 15.87
CA ASP A 214 11.70 -24.86 17.05
C ASP A 214 13.24 -25.01 17.11
N SER A 215 13.93 -24.84 15.97
CA SER A 215 15.39 -24.88 15.90
C SER A 215 16.06 -23.54 16.24
N LEU A 216 15.30 -22.45 16.31
CA LEU A 216 15.82 -21.09 16.46
C LEU A 216 15.90 -20.64 17.93
N PRO A 217 16.82 -19.72 18.28
CA PRO A 217 16.93 -19.18 19.64
C PRO A 217 15.68 -18.39 20.05
N GLN A 218 15.00 -18.83 21.12
CA GLN A 218 13.84 -18.16 21.73
C GLN A 218 12.86 -17.55 20.69
N ALA A 219 12.47 -18.35 19.70
CA ALA A 219 11.72 -17.84 18.56
C ALA A 219 10.28 -17.48 18.93
N GLU A 220 9.88 -16.26 18.57
CA GLU A 220 8.48 -15.83 18.48
C GLU A 220 8.04 -15.82 17.01
N ARG A 221 6.74 -15.96 16.73
CA ARG A 221 6.22 -15.92 15.36
C ARG A 221 5.18 -14.82 15.21
N VAL A 222 5.35 -13.96 14.20
CA VAL A 222 4.41 -12.92 13.80
C VAL A 222 3.95 -13.18 12.37
N TYR A 223 2.64 -13.32 12.16
CA TYR A 223 2.08 -13.62 10.84
C TYR A 223 0.60 -13.26 10.76
N GLY A 224 0.14 -13.01 9.54
CA GLY A 224 -1.28 -12.97 9.18
C GLY A 224 -1.68 -14.14 8.29
N GLU A 225 -2.96 -14.19 7.90
CA GLU A 225 -3.51 -15.23 7.01
C GLU A 225 -2.91 -15.18 5.60
N ASN A 226 -2.44 -14.00 5.17
CA ASN A 226 -1.82 -13.75 3.88
C ASN A 226 -0.79 -12.61 4.00
N ARG A 227 -0.09 -12.28 2.90
CA ARG A 227 0.97 -11.24 2.90
C ARG A 227 0.52 -9.84 3.32
N PHE A 228 -0.73 -9.50 3.03
CA PHE A 228 -1.29 -8.19 3.35
C PHE A 228 -1.67 -8.13 4.82
N ASP A 229 -2.35 -9.16 5.32
CA ASP A 229 -2.62 -9.32 6.75
C ASP A 229 -1.32 -9.37 7.57
N THR A 230 -0.27 -10.08 7.13
CA THR A 230 1.04 -10.05 7.80
C THR A 230 1.57 -8.61 7.92
N SER A 231 1.47 -7.79 6.87
CA SER A 231 1.90 -6.38 6.94
C SER A 231 1.06 -5.54 7.92
N ALA A 232 -0.26 -5.79 8.00
CA ALA A 232 -1.13 -5.15 8.99
C ALA A 232 -0.82 -5.60 10.43
N VAL A 233 -0.55 -6.90 10.64
CA VAL A 233 -0.16 -7.45 11.94
C VAL A 233 1.17 -6.87 12.40
N ILE A 234 2.16 -6.74 11.50
CA ILE A 234 3.44 -6.09 11.79
C ILE A 234 3.21 -4.62 12.19
N ALA A 235 2.45 -3.87 11.38
CA ALA A 235 2.14 -2.48 11.67
C ALA A 235 1.47 -2.32 13.05
N LYS A 236 0.46 -3.14 13.34
CA LYS A 236 -0.22 -3.13 14.65
C LYS A 236 0.66 -3.53 15.82
N THR A 237 1.58 -4.47 15.62
CA THR A 237 2.42 -5.04 16.68
C THR A 237 3.55 -4.09 17.05
N TYR A 238 4.18 -3.50 16.04
CA TYR A 238 5.41 -2.73 16.20
C TYR A 238 5.23 -1.21 16.11
N TYR A 239 4.13 -0.76 15.50
CA TYR A 239 3.81 0.66 15.30
C TYR A 239 2.41 1.03 15.83
N PRO A 240 2.07 0.70 17.10
CA PRO A 240 0.70 0.87 17.63
C PRO A 240 0.24 2.34 17.68
N ASP A 241 1.18 3.28 17.72
CA ASP A 241 0.93 4.72 17.84
C ASP A 241 1.33 5.50 16.56
N ALA A 242 1.66 4.81 15.47
CA ALA A 242 2.04 5.49 14.23
C ALA A 242 0.88 6.29 13.64
N THR A 243 1.20 7.50 13.18
CA THR A 243 0.27 8.39 12.46
C THR A 243 0.56 8.47 10.97
N GLU A 244 1.70 7.94 10.54
CA GLU A 244 2.13 7.91 9.14
C GLU A 244 2.45 6.46 8.77
N ALA A 245 2.20 6.09 7.52
CA ALA A 245 2.61 4.81 6.97
C ALA A 245 3.14 4.97 5.54
N PHE A 246 3.81 3.94 5.06
CA PHE A 246 4.09 3.75 3.66
C PHE A 246 3.19 2.66 3.10
N ALA A 247 2.79 2.77 1.84
CA ALA A 247 2.09 1.70 1.14
C ALA A 247 2.82 1.33 -0.14
N ALA A 248 2.97 0.04 -0.40
CA ALA A 248 3.57 -0.47 -1.63
C ALA A 248 2.80 -1.69 -2.15
N THR A 249 2.97 -2.01 -3.43
CA THR A 249 2.34 -3.22 -3.98
C THR A 249 2.95 -4.46 -3.35
N GLY A 250 2.10 -5.40 -2.93
CA GLY A 250 2.54 -6.73 -2.49
C GLY A 250 2.84 -7.69 -3.64
N MET A 251 2.79 -7.21 -4.90
CA MET A 251 2.90 -8.03 -6.11
C MET A 251 4.29 -7.97 -6.78
N ASP A 252 5.05 -6.90 -6.53
CA ASP A 252 6.45 -6.72 -6.92
C ASP A 252 7.22 -6.13 -5.72
N PHE A 253 8.55 -6.06 -5.79
CA PHE A 253 9.41 -5.70 -4.66
C PHE A 253 10.20 -4.38 -4.74
N PRO A 254 10.58 -3.83 -5.93
CA PRO A 254 11.57 -2.76 -5.99
C PRO A 254 11.17 -1.49 -5.23
N ASP A 255 9.92 -1.05 -5.36
CA ASP A 255 9.43 0.19 -4.75
C ASP A 255 9.33 0.06 -3.22
N ALA A 256 8.85 -1.10 -2.75
CA ALA A 256 8.79 -1.41 -1.32
C ALA A 256 10.18 -1.54 -0.69
N LEU A 257 11.14 -2.14 -1.41
CA LEU A 257 12.51 -2.31 -0.93
C LEU A 257 13.19 -0.97 -0.66
N THR A 258 13.13 -0.06 -1.65
CA THR A 258 13.74 1.27 -1.51
C THR A 258 12.96 2.14 -0.53
N GLY A 259 11.63 2.02 -0.55
CA GLY A 259 10.73 2.62 0.42
C GLY A 259 10.96 2.19 1.85
N SER A 260 11.38 0.95 2.09
CA SER A 260 11.60 0.43 3.44
C SER A 260 12.71 1.19 4.19
N ALA A 261 13.71 1.70 3.48
CA ALA A 261 14.75 2.55 4.07
C ALA A 261 14.21 3.93 4.45
N ALA A 262 13.33 4.52 3.63
CA ALA A 262 12.68 5.79 3.97
C ALA A 262 11.69 5.61 5.12
N ALA A 263 10.91 4.53 5.10
CA ALA A 263 9.97 4.16 6.15
C ALA A 263 10.65 3.92 7.50
N SER A 264 11.82 3.25 7.52
CA SER A 264 12.59 3.07 8.76
C SER A 264 13.03 4.40 9.35
N LYS A 265 13.54 5.31 8.50
CA LYS A 265 13.98 6.66 8.89
C LYS A 265 12.86 7.53 9.45
N LEU A 266 11.62 7.34 8.97
CA LEU A 266 10.42 8.07 9.40
C LEU A 266 9.59 7.33 10.46
N ASP A 267 10.15 6.31 11.12
CA ASP A 267 9.45 5.56 12.18
C ASP A 267 8.07 5.03 11.75
N SER A 268 7.97 4.54 10.51
CA SER A 268 6.70 4.25 9.85
C SER A 268 6.62 2.81 9.33
N PRO A 269 5.47 2.12 9.46
CA PRO A 269 5.28 0.81 8.87
C PRO A 269 5.16 0.86 7.34
N VAL A 270 5.48 -0.25 6.67
CA VAL A 270 5.16 -0.49 5.26
C VAL A 270 3.96 -1.43 5.17
N LEU A 271 2.84 -0.92 4.70
CA LEU A 271 1.62 -1.66 4.38
C LEU A 271 1.68 -2.18 2.94
N LEU A 272 1.23 -3.41 2.73
CA LEU A 272 1.16 -3.99 1.39
C LEU A 272 -0.26 -3.90 0.85
N THR A 273 -0.40 -3.58 -0.44
CA THR A 273 -1.69 -3.52 -1.13
C THR A 273 -1.65 -4.24 -2.49
N HIS A 274 -2.80 -4.51 -3.13
CA HIS A 274 -2.81 -4.97 -4.51
C HIS A 274 -2.63 -3.81 -5.48
N THR A 275 -2.36 -4.14 -6.74
CA THR A 275 -2.29 -3.12 -7.80
C THR A 275 -3.60 -2.41 -8.02
N ASP A 276 -4.73 -3.10 -7.87
CA ASP A 276 -6.05 -2.64 -8.26
C ASP A 276 -7.01 -2.40 -7.09
N HIS A 277 -6.64 -2.79 -5.87
CA HIS A 277 -7.44 -2.53 -4.68
C HIS A 277 -6.64 -2.66 -3.39
N THR A 278 -7.14 -2.05 -2.30
CA THR A 278 -6.66 -2.33 -0.95
C THR A 278 -7.36 -3.55 -0.36
N PRO A 279 -6.61 -4.57 0.11
CA PRO A 279 -7.18 -5.74 0.80
C PRO A 279 -7.95 -5.35 2.06
N GLN A 280 -9.00 -6.12 2.39
CA GLN A 280 -9.81 -5.85 3.59
C GLN A 280 -8.98 -5.84 4.88
N ASP A 281 -7.97 -6.71 5.00
CA ASP A 281 -7.11 -6.79 6.18
C ASP A 281 -6.39 -5.45 6.45
N ILE A 282 -6.00 -4.75 5.38
CA ILE A 282 -5.39 -3.42 5.46
C ILE A 282 -6.45 -2.36 5.81
N LEU A 283 -7.63 -2.43 5.19
CA LEU A 283 -8.73 -1.49 5.48
C LEU A 283 -9.18 -1.60 6.95
N ASP A 284 -9.24 -2.81 7.49
CA ASP A 284 -9.60 -3.07 8.89
C ASP A 284 -8.53 -2.54 9.84
N TYR A 285 -7.25 -2.74 9.51
CA TYR A 285 -6.14 -2.11 10.23
C TYR A 285 -6.24 -0.59 10.20
N LEU A 286 -6.37 0.02 9.02
CA LEU A 286 -6.45 1.47 8.86
C LEU A 286 -7.60 2.05 9.68
N SER A 287 -8.78 1.42 9.66
CA SER A 287 -9.97 1.86 10.41
C SER A 287 -9.80 1.87 11.93
N SER A 288 -8.85 1.10 12.46
CA SER A 288 -8.61 0.94 13.90
C SER A 288 -7.26 1.51 14.36
N SER A 289 -6.45 2.03 13.42
CA SER A 289 -5.14 2.63 13.67
C SER A 289 -5.21 4.15 13.85
N GLN A 290 -4.07 4.79 14.11
CA GLN A 290 -3.94 6.25 14.20
C GLN A 290 -3.40 6.89 12.92
N ILE A 291 -3.26 6.09 11.84
CA ILE A 291 -2.72 6.52 10.56
C ILE A 291 -3.60 7.64 9.97
N GLN A 292 -2.94 8.75 9.66
CA GLN A 292 -3.52 9.98 9.10
C GLN A 292 -2.93 10.32 7.75
N SER A 293 -1.72 9.82 7.44
CA SER A 293 -1.09 9.98 6.13
C SER A 293 -0.45 8.67 5.65
N ILE A 294 -0.47 8.45 4.34
CA ILE A 294 0.21 7.33 3.69
C ILE A 294 1.00 7.83 2.49
N ASN A 295 2.29 7.53 2.49
CA ASN A 295 3.17 7.68 1.34
C ASN A 295 3.06 6.43 0.46
N VAL A 296 2.40 6.56 -0.69
CA VAL A 296 2.13 5.48 -1.62
C VAL A 296 3.27 5.37 -2.64
N LEU A 297 3.96 4.24 -2.61
CA LEU A 297 5.18 3.97 -3.37
C LEU A 297 4.87 3.27 -4.70
N GLY A 298 5.35 3.88 -5.77
CA GLY A 298 5.22 3.35 -7.12
C GLY A 298 4.09 3.98 -7.93
N GLY A 299 4.23 3.89 -9.25
CA GLY A 299 3.26 4.45 -10.19
C GLY A 299 2.03 3.58 -10.41
N GLN A 300 1.19 3.96 -11.38
CA GLN A 300 -0.10 3.29 -11.63
C GLN A 300 0.00 1.80 -12.00
N VAL A 301 1.15 1.34 -12.49
CA VAL A 301 1.39 -0.09 -12.76
C VAL A 301 1.58 -0.88 -11.46
N ALA A 302 2.16 -0.26 -10.43
CA ALA A 302 2.35 -0.87 -9.13
C ALA A 302 1.07 -0.77 -8.29
N ILE A 303 0.49 0.43 -8.20
CA ILE A 303 -0.72 0.79 -7.46
C ILE A 303 -1.51 1.77 -8.31
N ASN A 304 -2.56 1.29 -8.98
CA ASN A 304 -3.43 2.13 -9.80
C ASN A 304 -4.29 3.07 -8.94
N GLU A 305 -5.11 3.88 -9.58
CA GLU A 305 -5.95 4.86 -8.87
C GLU A 305 -6.97 4.19 -7.94
N ALA A 306 -7.45 2.99 -8.28
CA ALA A 306 -8.37 2.23 -7.44
C ALA A 306 -7.77 1.78 -6.13
N SER A 307 -6.58 1.19 -6.19
CA SER A 307 -5.85 0.82 -4.98
C SER A 307 -5.46 2.06 -4.19
N PHE A 308 -4.97 3.11 -4.85
CA PHE A 308 -4.61 4.38 -4.21
C PHE A 308 -5.78 4.98 -3.44
N GLU A 309 -6.90 5.24 -4.09
CA GLU A 309 -8.06 5.88 -3.46
C GLU A 309 -8.70 4.99 -2.39
N SER A 310 -8.63 3.66 -2.52
CA SER A 310 -9.12 2.75 -1.47
C SER A 310 -8.32 2.85 -0.15
N LEU A 311 -7.08 3.35 -0.17
CA LEU A 311 -6.32 3.66 1.04
C LEU A 311 -6.84 4.90 1.77
N ARG A 312 -7.59 5.81 1.12
CA ARG A 312 -8.06 7.07 1.75
C ARG A 312 -9.08 6.85 2.87
N ASN A 313 -9.96 5.85 2.74
CA ASN A 313 -10.95 5.51 3.76
C ASN A 313 -11.73 4.20 3.45
N ASN A 314 -11.90 3.35 4.49
CA ASN A 314 -12.74 2.14 4.55
C ASN A 314 -14.26 2.43 4.41
N ASP A 315 -14.75 3.62 4.78
CA ASP A 315 -16.20 3.92 4.75
C ASP A 315 -16.82 4.08 3.35
N LEU A 316 -15.98 4.07 2.30
CA LEU A 316 -16.45 4.22 0.93
C LEU A 316 -16.79 2.89 0.27
N ILE A 317 -16.76 1.76 0.98
CA ILE A 317 -17.16 0.46 0.42
C ILE A 317 -18.06 -0.29 1.42
N GLU A 318 -19.30 -0.58 1.02
CA GLU A 318 -20.26 -1.37 1.79
C GLU A 318 -20.58 -2.69 1.05
N GLY A 319 -20.14 -3.83 1.60
CA GLY A 319 -20.46 -5.16 1.08
C GLY A 319 -19.26 -6.06 0.78
N LYS A 320 -19.37 -6.94 -0.23
CA LYS A 320 -18.34 -7.95 -0.57
C LYS A 320 -17.23 -7.38 -1.44
N VAL A 321 -16.01 -7.38 -0.88
CA VAL A 321 -14.74 -6.90 -1.45
C VAL A 321 -14.37 -7.54 -2.81
N SER A 322 -14.93 -8.72 -3.14
CA SER A 322 -14.67 -9.39 -4.43
C SER A 322 -15.19 -8.64 -5.68
N ALA A 323 -15.97 -7.57 -5.52
CA ALA A 323 -16.47 -6.73 -6.61
C ALA A 323 -15.54 -5.55 -7.00
N ILE A 324 -14.43 -5.36 -6.28
CA ILE A 324 -13.59 -4.15 -6.33
C ILE A 324 -12.65 -4.13 -7.56
N ASN A 325 -12.53 -5.23 -8.30
CA ASN A 325 -11.72 -5.30 -9.53
C ASN A 325 -12.62 -5.40 -10.78
N SER A 326 -13.49 -4.41 -10.96
CA SER A 326 -14.43 -4.35 -12.07
C SER A 326 -14.44 -2.96 -12.68
N ASP A 327 -14.76 -2.87 -13.96
CA ASP A 327 -15.06 -1.62 -14.67
C ASP A 327 -16.05 -0.71 -13.91
N ALA A 328 -16.93 -1.32 -13.11
CA ALA A 328 -17.87 -0.63 -12.25
C ALA A 328 -17.19 0.13 -11.09
N PHE A 329 -16.16 -0.46 -10.49
CA PHE A 329 -15.39 0.19 -9.43
C PHE A 329 -14.56 1.37 -9.98
N GLU A 330 -13.99 1.24 -11.18
CA GLU A 330 -13.28 2.36 -11.83
C GLU A 330 -14.19 3.57 -12.08
N VAL A 331 -15.42 3.35 -12.57
CA VAL A 331 -16.42 4.41 -12.70
C VAL A 331 -16.74 5.06 -11.35
N PHE A 332 -16.84 4.27 -10.29
CA PHE A 332 -17.10 4.78 -8.95
C PHE A 332 -16.02 5.76 -8.48
N LEU A 333 -14.75 5.45 -8.74
CA LEU A 333 -13.62 6.29 -8.38
C LEU A 333 -13.65 7.62 -9.14
N LEU A 334 -13.84 7.57 -10.46
CA LEU A 334 -13.99 8.76 -11.30
C LEU A 334 -15.14 9.66 -10.82
N VAL A 335 -16.25 9.06 -10.39
CA VAL A 335 -17.37 9.79 -9.77
C VAL A 335 -16.94 10.50 -8.49
N ASN A 336 -16.21 9.82 -7.60
CA ASN A 336 -15.79 10.40 -6.34
C ASN A 336 -14.69 11.45 -6.50
N GLU A 337 -13.73 11.26 -7.40
CA GLU A 337 -12.75 12.27 -7.80
C GLU A 337 -13.47 13.57 -8.21
N ALA A 338 -14.44 13.47 -9.14
CA ALA A 338 -15.19 14.64 -9.59
C ALA A 338 -16.05 15.30 -8.48
N ARG A 339 -16.51 14.54 -7.48
CA ARG A 339 -17.23 15.09 -6.32
C ARG A 339 -16.27 15.82 -5.38
N ILE A 340 -15.12 15.22 -5.08
CA ILE A 340 -14.10 15.77 -4.19
C ILE A 340 -13.53 17.08 -4.75
N GLU A 341 -13.21 17.14 -6.05
CA GLU A 341 -12.77 18.37 -6.74
C GLU A 341 -13.74 19.56 -6.59
N ARG A 342 -14.99 19.28 -6.21
CA ARG A 342 -16.09 20.25 -6.13
C ARG A 342 -16.61 20.44 -4.71
N ASP A 343 -15.86 20.00 -3.71
CA ASP A 343 -16.23 20.06 -2.29
C ASP A 343 -17.56 19.33 -1.99
N ILE A 344 -17.86 18.26 -2.72
CA ILE A 344 -19.04 17.41 -2.52
C ILE A 344 -18.59 16.13 -1.82
N ALA A 345 -19.30 15.74 -0.76
CA ALA A 345 -19.01 14.49 -0.05
C ALA A 345 -18.98 13.29 -1.02
N PRO A 346 -17.97 12.42 -0.98
CA PRO A 346 -17.93 11.23 -1.83
C PRO A 346 -19.08 10.28 -1.49
N LEU A 347 -19.38 9.41 -2.44
CA LEU A 347 -20.33 8.31 -2.29
C LEU A 347 -19.63 7.08 -1.74
N THR A 348 -20.38 6.25 -1.03
CA THR A 348 -19.96 4.90 -0.65
C THR A 348 -20.38 3.91 -1.74
N PHE A 349 -19.43 3.15 -2.27
CA PHE A 349 -19.65 2.04 -3.19
C PHE A 349 -20.35 0.90 -2.47
N HIS A 350 -21.58 0.60 -2.86
CA HIS A 350 -22.34 -0.47 -2.26
C HIS A 350 -22.36 -1.68 -3.19
N THR A 351 -21.65 -2.75 -2.83
CA THR A 351 -21.45 -3.90 -3.73
C THR A 351 -22.77 -4.59 -4.09
N GLY A 352 -23.69 -4.67 -3.13
CA GLY A 352 -25.04 -5.19 -3.37
C GLY A 352 -25.86 -4.38 -4.39
N ILE A 353 -25.84 -3.04 -4.31
CA ILE A 353 -26.44 -2.15 -5.31
C ILE A 353 -25.71 -2.29 -6.66
N SER A 354 -24.40 -2.52 -6.64
CA SER A 354 -23.61 -2.82 -7.85
C SER A 354 -24.06 -4.11 -8.54
N GLU A 355 -24.32 -5.17 -7.78
CA GLU A 355 -24.89 -6.42 -8.31
C GLU A 355 -26.25 -6.17 -8.99
N VAL A 356 -27.08 -5.31 -8.41
CA VAL A 356 -28.36 -4.90 -9.03
C VAL A 356 -28.13 -4.10 -10.31
N ALA A 357 -27.17 -3.17 -10.31
CA ALA A 357 -26.82 -2.39 -11.49
C ALA A 357 -26.26 -3.28 -12.62
N GLU A 358 -25.48 -4.30 -12.28
CA GLU A 358 -24.94 -5.27 -13.25
C GLU A 358 -26.08 -6.09 -13.87
N GLU A 359 -26.99 -6.58 -13.04
CA GLU A 359 -28.17 -7.30 -13.51
C GLU A 359 -29.07 -6.40 -14.38
N LYS A 360 -29.17 -5.10 -14.08
CA LYS A 360 -29.89 -4.13 -14.94
C LYS A 360 -29.23 -4.00 -16.31
N SER A 361 -27.89 -3.90 -16.34
CA SER A 361 -27.13 -3.86 -17.60
C SER A 361 -27.30 -5.17 -18.39
N ARG A 362 -27.25 -6.33 -17.72
CA ARG A 362 -27.50 -7.64 -18.33
C ARG A 362 -28.92 -7.78 -18.87
N ASP A 363 -29.93 -7.34 -18.12
CA ASP A 363 -31.33 -7.37 -18.56
C ASP A 363 -31.54 -6.54 -19.82
N MET A 364 -30.92 -5.35 -19.91
CA MET A 364 -30.91 -4.52 -21.13
C MET A 364 -30.28 -5.24 -22.32
N ASN A 365 -29.15 -5.91 -22.10
CA ASN A 365 -28.44 -6.65 -23.14
C ASN A 365 -29.23 -7.89 -23.62
N ASP A 366 -29.68 -8.73 -22.68
CA ASP A 366 -30.37 -10.00 -22.98
C ASP A 366 -31.76 -9.79 -23.62
N ASN A 367 -32.44 -8.68 -23.32
CA ASN A 367 -33.77 -8.37 -23.82
C ASN A 367 -33.80 -7.29 -24.91
N ASP A 368 -32.64 -6.89 -25.45
CA ASP A 368 -32.50 -5.91 -26.55
C ASP A 368 -33.27 -4.60 -26.30
N TYR A 369 -33.11 -3.98 -25.13
CA TYR A 369 -33.76 -2.71 -24.81
C TYR A 369 -32.85 -1.71 -24.11
N PHE A 370 -33.19 -0.42 -24.20
CA PHE A 370 -32.48 0.65 -23.53
C PHE A 370 -33.47 1.66 -22.92
N ALA A 371 -33.88 1.41 -21.68
CA ALA A 371 -34.84 2.23 -20.94
C ALA A 371 -34.69 2.06 -19.42
N HIS A 372 -35.12 3.07 -18.66
CA HIS A 372 -35.15 3.04 -17.20
C HIS A 372 -36.08 1.92 -16.67
N GLU A 373 -37.26 1.78 -17.25
CA GLU A 373 -38.20 0.70 -16.94
C GLU A 373 -37.71 -0.62 -17.54
N SER A 374 -37.44 -1.61 -16.67
CA SER A 374 -37.15 -2.98 -17.08
C SER A 374 -38.44 -3.73 -17.42
N PRO A 375 -38.48 -4.47 -18.55
CA PRO A 375 -39.60 -5.36 -18.85
C PRO A 375 -39.67 -6.57 -17.90
N THR A 376 -38.55 -6.90 -17.24
CA THR A 376 -38.40 -8.04 -16.33
C THR A 376 -38.68 -7.62 -14.88
N TYR A 377 -38.06 -6.53 -14.43
CA TYR A 377 -37.99 -6.13 -13.02
C TYR A 377 -38.78 -4.84 -12.70
N GLY A 378 -39.36 -4.16 -13.69
CA GLY A 378 -40.10 -2.91 -13.49
C GLY A 378 -39.19 -1.69 -13.32
N SER A 379 -39.58 -0.74 -12.46
CA SER A 379 -38.81 0.49 -12.28
C SER A 379 -37.48 0.21 -11.55
N PRO A 380 -36.48 1.11 -11.62
CA PRO A 380 -35.22 0.93 -10.89
C PRO A 380 -35.42 0.74 -9.38
N THR A 381 -36.45 1.38 -8.80
CA THR A 381 -36.81 1.21 -7.39
C THR A 381 -37.43 -0.17 -7.11
N ASP A 382 -38.25 -0.69 -8.03
CA ASP A 382 -38.82 -2.04 -7.89
C ASP A 382 -37.71 -3.10 -7.95
N MET A 383 -36.77 -2.93 -8.89
CA MET A 383 -35.62 -3.83 -9.04
C MET A 383 -34.72 -3.83 -7.81
N LEU A 384 -34.35 -2.66 -7.28
CA LEU A 384 -33.59 -2.55 -6.02
C LEU A 384 -34.31 -3.25 -4.86
N ALA A 385 -35.63 -3.06 -4.73
CA ALA A 385 -36.43 -3.70 -3.69
C ALA A 385 -36.50 -5.23 -3.85
N GLU A 386 -36.58 -5.76 -5.07
CA GLU A 386 -36.58 -7.20 -5.35
C GLU A 386 -35.29 -7.89 -4.89
N PHE A 387 -34.16 -7.19 -5.01
CA PHE A 387 -32.84 -7.67 -4.58
C PHE A 387 -32.53 -7.39 -3.10
N GLY A 388 -33.50 -6.89 -2.34
CA GLY A 388 -33.40 -6.69 -0.89
C GLY A 388 -32.89 -5.31 -0.47
N TYR A 389 -32.81 -4.35 -1.37
CA TYR A 389 -32.35 -2.98 -1.13
C TYR A 389 -33.49 -1.98 -1.37
N PRO A 390 -34.47 -1.81 -0.46
CA PRO A 390 -35.65 -0.96 -0.68
C PRO A 390 -35.33 0.55 -0.57
N TYR A 391 -34.31 0.99 -1.29
CA TYR A 391 -33.80 2.34 -1.33
C TYR A 391 -34.40 3.12 -2.51
N SER A 392 -34.57 4.42 -2.32
CA SER A 392 -34.95 5.35 -3.40
C SER A 392 -33.72 6.09 -3.92
N GLY A 393 -33.70 6.38 -5.22
CA GLY A 393 -32.46 6.77 -5.85
C GLY A 393 -32.57 7.41 -7.22
N GLY A 394 -31.41 7.79 -7.75
CA GLY A 394 -31.23 8.21 -9.14
C GLY A 394 -30.62 7.09 -9.98
N GLU A 395 -30.81 7.15 -11.29
CA GLU A 395 -30.21 6.21 -12.25
C GLU A 395 -29.57 6.97 -13.41
N ASN A 396 -28.38 6.53 -13.81
CA ASN A 396 -27.80 6.89 -15.10
C ASN A 396 -27.64 5.62 -15.94
N LEU A 397 -27.98 5.70 -17.23
CA LEU A 397 -27.80 4.62 -18.19
C LEU A 397 -26.86 5.06 -19.31
N ALA A 398 -26.07 4.13 -19.85
CA ALA A 398 -25.32 4.34 -21.08
C ALA A 398 -25.22 3.04 -21.89
N MET A 399 -25.06 3.18 -23.21
CA MET A 399 -24.92 2.07 -24.15
C MET A 399 -23.90 2.45 -25.23
N GLY A 400 -23.05 1.50 -25.61
CA GLY A 400 -22.07 1.65 -26.69
C GLY A 400 -20.67 2.08 -26.24
N TYR A 401 -20.38 2.02 -24.94
CA TYR A 401 -19.07 2.36 -24.37
C TYR A 401 -18.37 1.10 -23.85
N TYR A 402 -17.06 1.01 -24.08
CA TYR A 402 -16.27 -0.15 -23.68
C TYR A 402 -15.43 0.09 -22.44
N SER A 403 -15.02 1.33 -22.15
CA SER A 403 -14.17 1.67 -21.00
C SER A 403 -14.88 2.56 -19.97
N PRO A 404 -14.49 2.47 -18.68
CA PRO A 404 -14.96 3.33 -17.60
C PRO A 404 -14.81 4.84 -17.88
N GLU A 405 -13.68 5.27 -18.43
CA GLU A 405 -13.41 6.69 -18.70
C GLU A 405 -14.35 7.23 -19.77
N ALA A 406 -14.53 6.47 -20.87
CA ALA A 406 -15.35 6.91 -21.98
C ALA A 406 -16.83 7.04 -21.58
N VAL A 407 -17.34 6.12 -20.74
CA VAL A 407 -18.71 6.21 -20.24
C VAL A 407 -18.87 7.32 -19.19
N PHE A 408 -17.87 7.50 -18.33
CA PHE A 408 -17.85 8.56 -17.33
C PHE A 408 -17.84 9.96 -17.98
N GLU A 409 -16.98 10.19 -18.97
CA GLU A 409 -16.95 11.43 -19.75
C GLU A 409 -18.32 11.70 -20.40
N ALA A 410 -18.94 10.68 -21.01
CA ALA A 410 -20.26 10.81 -21.62
C ALA A 410 -21.37 11.17 -20.61
N TRP A 411 -21.31 10.64 -19.39
CA TRP A 411 -22.21 11.06 -18.32
C TRP A 411 -21.93 12.49 -17.85
N MET A 412 -20.66 12.89 -17.72
CA MET A 412 -20.28 14.24 -17.28
C MET A 412 -20.57 15.34 -18.32
N ASP A 413 -20.65 14.99 -19.60
CA ASP A 413 -21.08 15.88 -20.70
C ASP A 413 -22.61 16.01 -20.81
N SER A 414 -23.36 15.07 -20.23
CA SER A 414 -24.83 15.11 -20.18
C SER A 414 -25.31 15.86 -18.95
N ALA A 415 -26.04 16.97 -19.15
CA ALA A 415 -26.56 17.79 -18.05
C ALA A 415 -27.41 16.99 -17.03
N GLY A 416 -28.18 16.01 -17.49
CA GLY A 416 -28.99 15.15 -16.62
C GLY A 416 -28.14 14.20 -15.79
N HIS A 417 -27.25 13.44 -16.43
CA HIS A 417 -26.42 12.44 -15.75
C HIS A 417 -25.42 13.08 -14.79
N LYS A 418 -24.78 14.18 -15.20
CA LYS A 418 -23.93 15.01 -14.34
C LYS A 418 -24.66 15.50 -13.10
N SER A 419 -25.94 15.90 -13.24
CA SER A 419 -26.75 16.34 -12.10
C SER A 419 -27.00 15.22 -11.09
N ASN A 420 -27.07 13.96 -11.51
CA ASN A 420 -27.15 12.82 -10.59
C ASN A 420 -25.80 12.59 -9.89
N ILE A 421 -24.71 12.54 -10.65
CA ILE A 421 -23.34 12.33 -10.15
C ILE A 421 -22.96 13.37 -9.08
N LEU A 422 -23.31 14.64 -9.30
CA LEU A 422 -22.96 15.76 -8.41
C LEU A 422 -24.07 16.09 -7.40
N ASN A 423 -25.10 15.25 -7.26
CA ASN A 423 -26.13 15.49 -6.25
C ASN A 423 -25.58 15.14 -4.86
N GLY A 424 -25.39 16.16 -4.01
CA GLY A 424 -24.90 16.02 -2.65
C GLY A 424 -25.86 15.33 -1.67
N SER A 425 -27.08 14.98 -2.10
CA SER A 425 -28.04 14.24 -1.27
C SER A 425 -27.84 12.73 -1.30
N TYR A 426 -27.20 12.21 -2.35
CA TYR A 426 -26.88 10.79 -2.44
C TYR A 426 -25.69 10.46 -1.56
N THR A 427 -25.77 9.32 -0.89
CA THR A 427 -24.73 8.81 0.02
C THR A 427 -24.05 7.55 -0.52
N HIS A 428 -24.74 6.77 -1.38
CA HIS A 428 -24.21 5.52 -1.92
C HIS A 428 -24.37 5.42 -3.44
N ILE A 429 -23.55 4.58 -4.05
CA ILE A 429 -23.60 4.23 -5.47
C ILE A 429 -23.33 2.75 -5.69
N GLY A 430 -24.02 2.15 -6.65
CA GLY A 430 -23.60 0.92 -7.29
C GLY A 430 -23.47 1.15 -8.79
N VAL A 431 -22.50 0.50 -9.42
CA VAL A 431 -22.27 0.58 -10.86
C VAL A 431 -22.28 -0.83 -11.45
N GLY A 432 -22.81 -0.99 -12.65
CA GLY A 432 -22.86 -2.29 -13.30
C GLY A 432 -22.64 -2.20 -14.79
N LYS A 433 -21.98 -3.22 -15.34
CA LYS A 433 -21.66 -3.33 -16.77
C LYS A 433 -22.01 -4.71 -17.28
N ASP A 434 -22.60 -4.78 -18.47
CA ASP A 434 -22.70 -6.01 -19.27
C ASP A 434 -22.47 -5.66 -20.75
N ASP A 435 -21.41 -6.22 -21.34
CA ASP A 435 -20.88 -5.84 -22.66
C ASP A 435 -20.70 -4.30 -22.82
N THR A 436 -21.55 -3.65 -23.61
CA THR A 436 -21.51 -2.19 -23.85
C THR A 436 -22.57 -1.41 -23.08
N TYR A 437 -23.35 -2.08 -22.22
CA TYR A 437 -24.41 -1.50 -21.40
C TYR A 437 -23.89 -1.18 -20.01
N TRP A 438 -24.25 0.00 -19.51
CA TRP A 438 -23.82 0.51 -18.21
C TRP A 438 -24.97 1.12 -17.43
N THR A 439 -24.94 0.91 -16.13
CA THR A 439 -25.93 1.42 -15.17
C THR A 439 -25.20 2.00 -13.96
N GLN A 440 -25.55 3.22 -13.53
CA GLN A 440 -25.24 3.74 -12.19
C GLN A 440 -26.55 3.86 -11.41
N LEU A 441 -26.57 3.31 -10.19
CA LEU A 441 -27.66 3.46 -9.23
C LEU A 441 -27.15 4.27 -8.04
N PHE A 442 -27.75 5.42 -7.79
CA PHE A 442 -27.43 6.30 -6.66
C PHE A 442 -28.50 6.14 -5.59
N THR A 443 -28.15 6.01 -4.32
CA THR A 443 -29.14 5.87 -3.24
C THR A 443 -28.86 6.78 -2.06
N ILE A 444 -29.89 6.97 -1.24
CA ILE A 444 -29.83 7.63 0.06
C ILE A 444 -30.09 6.56 1.11
N GLN A 445 -29.08 6.23 1.90
CA GLN A 445 -29.20 5.44 3.12
C GLN A 445 -29.21 6.33 4.36
#